data_AF-A0A8K0KD75-F1
#
_entry.id   AF-A0A8K0KD75-F1
#
_cell.length_a   1.000
_cell.length_b   1.000
_cell.length_c   1.000
_cell.angle_alpha   90.00
_cell.angle_beta   90.00
_cell.angle_gamma   90.00
#
_symmetry.space_group_name_H-M   'P 1'
#
loop_
_entity.id
_entity.type
_entity.pdbx_description
1 polymer ?
#
loop_
_entity_poly.entity_id
_entity_poly.type
_entity_poly.pdbx_seq_one_letter_code
_entity_poly.pdbx_strand_id
1 'polypeptide(L)'
;MLIVGGIPLFYMELALGQFNRKGAITCWGRLVPLFKGIGYAVVLIAFYVDFYYNVIIAWSLRYFFASFTSMLPWTTCDNVWNTPRCRPLNIGKDSENGNSSMEMDTNTSDPSLFSYSSVRDFDSASPYPPEDNQMEYGMSPANATTFTSAATEYFNRAILEMDKSSGLHDLGEIKWDLALCLLAVYLICYFSLWKGISTSGKVVWFTALFPYAVLLILLIRGVTLPGAGEGIRYYLSPNFSAITKAEVWVDAATQVFFSLGPGFGVLLAFASYNKFHNNVYKDALITSIINSCTSFIAGFVIFSVLGYMAHASKKPIEEVATEGPGLVFVVYPEAIATMPGSIFWALIFFMMLLTLGLDSSFGGSEAIITALSDEFPTIGKNREIFVAGLFTLYFVVGLASCTQGGFYFFHLLDRYAAGYSMLFAVLFESIAVSWIYGIDRFCDDIKMMLGFSPGIYWRVCWRFVAPLFLMFIIVYGLIGYEPLTYGDYVYPVWANVLGWLIAGSSVMMIPGVAIYKIIVTPGTLSQRIKILTTPWRDQQVANMNGVQADATHIRMVPTPMAENV
;
A
#
# COMPACT_ATOMS: atom_id res chain seq x y z
N MET A 1 -11.74 6.20 13.65
CA MET A 1 -11.57 6.42 12.20
C MET A 1 -12.22 5.37 11.33
N LEU A 2 -12.04 4.08 11.63
CA LEU A 2 -12.72 2.98 10.92
C LEU A 2 -14.25 3.16 10.84
N ILE A 3 -14.90 3.34 11.98
CA ILE A 3 -16.38 3.36 12.08
C ILE A 3 -16.98 4.55 11.32
N VAL A 4 -16.45 5.76 11.50
CA VAL A 4 -17.06 7.00 11.01
C VAL A 4 -16.56 7.48 9.64
N GLY A 5 -15.42 6.98 9.17
CA GLY A 5 -14.81 7.35 7.89
C GLY A 5 -14.68 6.16 6.94
N GLY A 6 -13.90 5.15 7.33
CA GLY A 6 -13.58 4.00 6.49
C GLY A 6 -14.81 3.19 6.05
N ILE A 7 -15.54 2.62 7.01
CA ILE A 7 -16.71 1.75 6.72
C ILE A 7 -17.80 2.50 5.92
N PRO A 8 -18.15 3.77 6.26
CA PRO A 8 -19.11 4.52 5.47
C PRO A 8 -18.68 4.69 4.01
N LEU A 9 -17.44 5.08 3.74
CA LEU A 9 -16.98 5.26 2.36
C LEU A 9 -16.85 3.94 1.61
N PHE A 10 -16.40 2.88 2.28
CA PHE A 10 -16.38 1.52 1.75
C PHE A 10 -17.80 1.06 1.35
N TYR A 11 -18.78 1.26 2.22
CA TYR A 11 -20.18 0.94 1.95
C TYR A 11 -20.75 1.80 0.81
N MET A 12 -20.42 3.09 0.77
CA MET A 12 -20.85 4.00 -0.29
C MET A 12 -20.42 3.50 -1.66
N GLU A 13 -19.14 3.16 -1.84
CA GLU A 13 -18.60 2.74 -3.14
C GLU A 13 -19.19 1.40 -3.58
N LEU A 14 -19.32 0.42 -2.67
CA LEU A 14 -19.96 -0.86 -2.97
C LEU A 14 -21.44 -0.68 -3.37
N ALA A 15 -22.21 0.11 -2.64
CA ALA A 15 -23.60 0.38 -2.98
C ALA A 15 -23.72 1.10 -4.32
N LEU A 16 -22.83 2.07 -4.59
CA LEU A 16 -22.80 2.83 -5.83
C LEU A 16 -22.49 1.93 -7.04
N GLY A 17 -21.52 1.02 -6.91
CA GLY A 17 -21.17 0.05 -7.94
C GLY A 17 -22.30 -0.92 -8.23
N GLN A 18 -22.91 -1.51 -7.19
CA GLN A 18 -24.02 -2.46 -7.36
C GLN A 18 -25.25 -1.81 -8.00
N PHE A 19 -25.55 -0.56 -7.63
CA PHE A 19 -26.70 0.14 -8.17
C PHE A 19 -26.51 0.51 -9.65
N ASN A 20 -25.36 1.10 -10.01
CA ASN A 20 -25.11 1.60 -11.35
C ASN A 20 -24.68 0.52 -12.35
N ARG A 21 -24.17 -0.62 -11.86
CA ARG A 21 -23.78 -1.81 -12.65
C ARG A 21 -22.80 -1.49 -13.78
N LYS A 22 -21.88 -0.56 -13.50
CA LYS A 22 -20.86 -0.08 -14.41
C LYS A 22 -19.56 0.20 -13.68
N GLY A 23 -18.43 0.07 -14.37
CA GLY A 23 -17.11 0.44 -13.88
C GLY A 23 -16.96 1.94 -13.62
N ALA A 24 -15.86 2.32 -12.98
CA ALA A 24 -15.63 3.65 -12.39
C ALA A 24 -15.98 4.83 -13.32
N ILE A 25 -15.40 4.88 -14.52
CA ILE A 25 -15.58 5.99 -15.47
C ILE A 25 -17.05 6.14 -15.88
N THR A 26 -17.69 5.05 -16.28
CA THR A 26 -19.08 5.08 -16.75
C THR A 26 -20.05 5.34 -15.58
N CYS A 27 -19.77 4.80 -14.40
CA CYS A 27 -20.57 5.01 -13.19
C CYS A 27 -20.62 6.49 -12.82
N TRP A 28 -19.46 7.15 -12.64
CA TRP A 28 -19.39 8.57 -12.33
C TRP A 28 -20.01 9.44 -13.42
N GLY A 29 -19.82 9.07 -14.70
CA GLY A 29 -20.46 9.75 -15.83
C GLY A 29 -21.98 9.65 -15.86
N ARG A 30 -22.57 8.56 -15.34
CA ARG A 30 -24.03 8.38 -15.23
C ARG A 30 -24.61 9.04 -13.98
N LEU A 31 -23.84 9.05 -12.89
CA LEU A 31 -24.24 9.63 -11.63
C LEU A 31 -24.24 11.16 -11.69
N VAL A 32 -23.09 11.76 -12.00
CA VAL A 32 -22.90 13.21 -12.10
C VAL A 32 -21.97 13.48 -13.30
N PRO A 33 -22.51 13.71 -14.51
CA PRO A 33 -21.72 13.91 -15.72
C PRO A 33 -20.61 14.97 -15.61
N LEU A 34 -20.83 16.02 -14.81
CA LEU A 34 -19.84 17.05 -14.50
C LEU A 34 -18.58 16.47 -13.85
N PHE A 35 -18.76 15.52 -12.94
CA PHE A 35 -17.70 14.87 -12.18
C PHE A 35 -17.28 13.51 -12.73
N LYS A 36 -17.53 13.25 -14.03
CA LYS A 36 -16.99 12.07 -14.72
C LYS A 36 -15.46 11.95 -14.58
N GLY A 37 -14.76 13.07 -14.39
CA GLY A 37 -13.32 13.13 -14.13
C GLY A 37 -12.85 12.33 -12.91
N ILE A 38 -13.71 12.15 -11.90
CA ILE A 38 -13.44 11.29 -10.74
C ILE A 38 -13.13 9.86 -11.19
N GLY A 39 -13.96 9.31 -12.08
CA GLY A 39 -13.77 7.96 -12.61
C GLY A 39 -12.46 7.79 -13.39
N TYR A 40 -11.99 8.84 -14.09
CA TYR A 40 -10.67 8.81 -14.73
C TYR A 40 -9.53 8.92 -13.72
N ALA A 41 -9.68 9.76 -12.69
CA ALA A 41 -8.70 9.92 -11.63
C ALA A 41 -8.44 8.60 -10.89
N VAL A 42 -9.49 7.92 -10.43
CA VAL A 42 -9.35 6.64 -9.68
C VAL A 42 -8.76 5.52 -10.52
N VAL A 43 -9.11 5.45 -11.82
CA VAL A 43 -8.53 4.47 -12.75
C VAL A 43 -7.05 4.75 -12.99
N LEU A 44 -6.65 6.02 -13.12
CA LEU A 44 -5.25 6.39 -13.31
C LEU A 44 -4.41 6.14 -12.04
N ILE A 45 -4.99 6.35 -10.85
CA ILE A 45 -4.34 6.01 -9.58
C ILE A 45 -4.06 4.50 -9.51
N ALA A 46 -5.07 3.66 -9.79
CA ALA A 46 -4.89 2.21 -9.83
C ALA A 46 -3.83 1.79 -10.86
N PHE A 47 -3.80 2.46 -12.02
CA PHE A 47 -2.82 2.23 -13.07
C PHE A 47 -1.39 2.52 -12.62
N TYR A 48 -1.16 3.60 -11.86
CA TYR A 48 0.16 3.89 -11.31
C TYR A 48 0.58 2.91 -10.20
N VAL A 49 -0.36 2.44 -9.39
CA VAL A 49 -0.08 1.49 -8.30
C VAL A 49 0.45 0.17 -8.85
N ASP A 50 -0.11 -0.32 -9.94
CA ASP A 50 0.32 -1.58 -10.57
C ASP A 50 1.76 -1.54 -11.13
N PHE A 51 2.34 -0.35 -11.35
CA PHE A 51 3.75 -0.22 -11.79
C PHE A 51 4.77 -0.55 -10.71
N TYR A 52 4.43 -0.36 -9.42
CA TYR A 52 5.37 -0.57 -8.32
C TYR A 52 4.94 -1.67 -7.36
N TYR A 53 3.63 -1.85 -7.14
CA TYR A 53 3.13 -2.82 -6.18
C TYR A 53 3.50 -4.28 -6.54
N ASN A 54 3.45 -4.61 -7.84
CA ASN A 54 3.79 -5.95 -8.34
C ASN A 54 5.26 -6.34 -8.11
N VAL A 55 6.13 -5.36 -7.86
CA VAL A 55 7.55 -5.59 -7.54
C VAL A 55 7.70 -6.22 -6.15
N ILE A 56 6.83 -5.87 -5.19
CA ILE A 56 6.78 -6.49 -3.87
C ILE A 56 6.48 -7.99 -4.00
N ILE A 57 5.52 -8.33 -4.87
CA ILE A 57 5.16 -9.72 -5.16
C ILE A 57 6.34 -10.45 -5.82
N ALA A 58 7.06 -9.77 -6.72
CA ALA A 58 8.27 -10.31 -7.34
C ALA A 58 9.38 -10.56 -6.31
N TRP A 59 9.58 -9.68 -5.33
CA TRP A 59 10.50 -9.91 -4.21
C TRP A 59 10.05 -11.11 -3.37
N SER A 60 8.76 -11.24 -3.05
CA SER A 60 8.23 -12.42 -2.35
C SER A 60 8.50 -13.71 -3.12
N LEU A 61 8.28 -13.71 -4.44
CA LEU A 61 8.57 -14.86 -5.30
C LEU A 61 10.08 -15.17 -5.35
N ARG A 62 10.93 -14.14 -5.41
CA ARG A 62 12.39 -14.28 -5.40
C ARG A 62 12.90 -14.90 -4.10
N TYR A 63 12.35 -14.49 -2.96
CA TYR A 63 12.67 -15.09 -1.66
C TYR A 63 12.10 -16.49 -1.51
N PHE A 64 10.90 -16.76 -2.04
CA PHE A 64 10.31 -18.09 -2.08
C PHE A 64 11.25 -19.07 -2.82
N PHE A 65 11.73 -18.70 -4.01
CA PHE A 65 12.69 -19.53 -4.74
C PHE A 65 14.06 -19.64 -4.05
N ALA A 66 14.53 -18.57 -3.41
CA ALA A 66 15.77 -18.60 -2.62
C ALA A 66 15.68 -19.51 -1.38
N SER A 67 14.48 -19.84 -0.93
CA SER A 67 14.26 -20.67 0.27
C SER A 67 14.45 -22.16 0.01
N PHE A 68 14.54 -22.62 -1.25
CA PHE A 68 14.79 -24.02 -1.60
C PHE A 68 16.26 -24.41 -1.47
N THR A 69 16.75 -24.42 -0.24
CA THR A 69 18.15 -24.69 0.12
C THR A 69 18.21 -25.45 1.45
N SER A 70 19.35 -26.05 1.77
CA SER A 70 19.61 -26.66 3.09
C SER A 70 19.90 -25.61 4.18
N MET A 71 20.44 -24.45 3.79
CA MET A 71 20.75 -23.32 4.68
C MET A 71 20.30 -22.03 4.00
N LEU A 72 19.48 -21.24 4.70
CA LEU A 72 18.93 -20.00 4.15
C LEU A 72 20.05 -18.97 3.94
N PRO A 73 20.10 -18.27 2.78
CA PRO A 73 21.25 -17.45 2.41
C PRO A 73 21.39 -16.15 3.23
N TRP A 74 20.35 -15.75 3.97
CA TRP A 74 20.38 -14.61 4.88
C TRP A 74 20.78 -14.96 6.33
N THR A 75 21.31 -16.16 6.57
CA THR A 75 21.67 -16.62 7.93
C THR A 75 23.09 -16.19 8.33
N THR A 76 24.02 -16.12 7.39
CA THR A 76 25.46 -15.98 7.66
C THR A 76 26.07 -14.77 6.97
N CYS A 77 27.27 -14.38 7.41
CA CYS A 77 28.04 -13.24 6.89
C CYS A 77 29.24 -13.66 6.02
N ASP A 78 29.30 -14.93 5.59
CA ASP A 78 30.41 -15.53 4.83
C ASP A 78 30.13 -15.61 3.31
N ASN A 79 29.15 -14.84 2.82
CA ASN A 79 28.78 -14.83 1.41
C ASN A 79 29.50 -13.75 0.61
N VAL A 80 29.52 -13.90 -0.71
CA VAL A 80 30.20 -12.97 -1.63
C VAL A 80 29.67 -11.54 -1.61
N TRP A 81 28.42 -11.35 -1.20
CA TRP A 81 27.77 -10.04 -1.07
C TRP A 81 27.98 -9.41 0.31
N ASN A 82 28.60 -10.11 1.26
CA ASN A 82 28.75 -9.56 2.60
C ASN A 82 29.90 -8.55 2.70
N THR A 83 29.78 -7.60 3.64
CA THR A 83 30.86 -6.67 3.98
C THR A 83 31.54 -7.07 5.30
N PRO A 84 32.75 -6.53 5.60
CA PRO A 84 33.37 -6.68 6.91
C PRO A 84 32.52 -6.14 8.08
N ARG A 85 31.48 -5.33 7.80
CA ARG A 85 30.55 -4.76 8.79
C ARG A 85 29.37 -5.68 9.09
N CYS A 86 29.21 -6.78 8.35
CA CYS A 86 28.16 -7.77 8.59
C CYS A 86 28.35 -8.41 9.96
N ARG A 87 27.25 -8.55 10.70
CA ARG A 87 27.19 -9.31 11.94
C ARG A 87 26.06 -10.33 11.87
N PRO A 88 26.33 -11.63 12.13
CA PRO A 88 25.27 -12.62 12.23
C PRO A 88 24.49 -12.39 13.52
N LEU A 89 23.26 -12.90 13.57
CA LEU A 89 22.47 -12.88 14.79
C LEU A 89 23.04 -13.90 15.79
N ASN A 90 23.79 -13.42 16.79
CA ASN A 90 24.39 -14.27 17.81
C ASN A 90 23.35 -14.69 18.86
N ILE A 91 22.65 -15.79 18.61
CA ILE A 91 21.77 -16.40 19.62
C ILE A 91 22.61 -17.29 20.54
N GLY A 92 22.83 -16.84 21.78
CA GLY A 92 23.19 -17.71 22.90
C GLY A 92 24.66 -18.11 23.10
N LYS A 93 25.65 -17.41 22.51
CA LYS A 93 27.09 -17.67 22.80
C LYS A 93 27.73 -16.79 23.88
N ASP A 94 26.97 -15.92 24.55
CA ASP A 94 27.49 -15.12 25.68
C ASP A 94 27.16 -15.73 27.06
N SER A 95 26.92 -17.03 27.13
CA SER A 95 26.69 -17.74 28.41
C SER A 95 27.73 -18.82 28.72
N GLU A 96 28.77 -18.96 27.91
CA GLU A 96 29.94 -19.78 28.22
C GLU A 96 31.22 -19.03 27.87
N ASN A 97 31.49 -17.96 28.62
CA ASN A 97 32.83 -17.57 29.10
C ASN A 97 32.73 -16.16 29.70
N GLY A 98 32.61 -16.10 31.02
CA GLY A 98 32.99 -14.92 31.79
C GLY A 98 34.50 -14.73 31.78
N ASN A 99 35.08 -14.53 30.58
CA ASN A 99 36.43 -14.07 30.34
C ASN A 99 36.41 -13.35 28.98
N SER A 100 36.09 -12.05 29.01
CA SER A 100 36.36 -11.14 27.92
C SER A 100 37.88 -10.92 27.82
N SER A 101 38.57 -11.87 27.18
CA SER A 101 39.84 -11.61 26.51
C SER A 101 39.55 -11.38 25.04
N MET A 102 39.79 -10.16 24.57
CA MET A 102 39.86 -9.84 23.14
C MET A 102 40.89 -10.77 22.49
N GLU A 103 40.42 -11.78 21.75
CA GLU A 103 41.27 -12.47 20.80
C GLU A 103 41.43 -11.57 19.57
N MET A 104 42.58 -10.92 19.51
CA MET A 104 43.08 -10.22 18.34
C MET A 104 43.49 -11.28 17.30
N ASP A 105 42.78 -11.32 16.17
CA ASP A 105 43.18 -12.07 14.97
C ASP A 105 44.58 -11.60 14.53
N THR A 106 45.62 -12.32 14.96
CA THR A 106 47.00 -12.13 14.52
C THR A 106 47.29 -13.10 13.39
N ASN A 107 46.67 -12.85 12.22
CA ASN A 107 47.12 -13.41 10.95
C ASN A 107 47.37 -12.27 9.95
N THR A 108 48.32 -11.41 10.29
CA THR A 108 49.02 -10.59 9.29
C THR A 108 50.51 -10.65 9.57
N SER A 109 51.22 -11.32 8.67
CA SER A 109 52.67 -11.36 8.60
C SER A 109 53.18 -10.01 8.10
N ASP A 110 53.43 -9.07 9.01
CA ASP A 110 54.20 -7.86 8.70
C ASP A 110 55.06 -7.42 9.90
N PRO A 111 56.39 -7.65 9.89
CA PRO A 111 57.25 -7.36 11.02
C PRO A 111 57.80 -5.94 10.91
N SER A 112 57.02 -4.93 11.28
CA SER A 112 57.58 -3.61 11.59
C SER A 112 56.73 -2.86 12.60
N LEU A 113 57.39 -2.39 13.66
CA LEU A 113 56.93 -1.54 14.79
C LEU A 113 56.54 -2.27 16.08
N PHE A 114 57.55 -2.88 16.71
CA PHE A 114 57.63 -2.93 18.17
C PHE A 114 58.13 -1.57 18.69
N SER A 115 57.39 -0.93 19.60
CA SER A 115 58.01 -0.08 20.62
C SER A 115 57.29 -0.21 21.96
N TYR A 116 58.09 -0.62 22.92
CA TYR A 116 57.88 -0.87 24.33
C TYR A 116 57.69 0.42 25.14
N SER A 117 56.80 0.42 26.15
CA SER A 117 57.07 1.16 27.39
C SER A 117 56.25 0.65 28.58
N SER A 118 57.02 0.30 29.60
CA SER A 118 56.78 -0.19 30.95
C SER A 118 55.82 0.59 31.86
N VAL A 119 55.19 -0.19 32.74
CA VAL A 119 54.52 0.15 34.01
C VAL A 119 55.41 0.95 34.98
N ARG A 120 54.82 1.95 35.66
CA ARG A 120 55.23 2.40 37.01
C ARG A 120 54.00 2.79 37.83
N ASP A 121 53.95 2.24 39.04
CA ASP A 121 53.02 2.54 40.14
C ASP A 121 53.20 3.95 40.72
N PHE A 122 52.12 4.57 41.22
CA PHE A 122 52.13 5.28 42.52
C PHE A 122 50.72 5.60 43.05
N ASP A 123 50.57 5.42 44.36
CA ASP A 123 49.38 5.58 45.21
C ASP A 123 48.99 7.03 45.57
N SER A 124 47.74 7.17 46.03
CA SER A 124 47.22 8.04 47.12
C SER A 124 46.59 9.43 46.85
N ALA A 125 45.30 9.50 47.26
CA ALA A 125 44.58 10.50 48.08
C ALA A 125 44.41 12.00 47.65
N SER A 126 43.12 12.37 47.53
CA SER A 126 42.38 13.69 47.53
C SER A 126 42.88 14.77 48.54
N PRO A 127 42.48 16.09 48.55
CA PRO A 127 41.21 16.71 48.02
C PRO A 127 41.19 18.21 47.52
N TYR A 128 40.33 18.49 46.52
CA TYR A 128 39.60 19.78 46.24
C TYR A 128 40.34 21.08 45.78
N PRO A 129 39.64 22.07 45.14
CA PRO A 129 39.91 22.61 43.78
C PRO A 129 40.42 24.08 43.77
N PRO A 130 40.78 24.72 42.63
CA PRO A 130 39.78 25.47 41.84
C PRO A 130 40.11 25.68 40.32
N GLU A 131 39.06 26.07 39.59
CA GLU A 131 38.99 27.00 38.43
C GLU A 131 40.08 27.08 37.34
N ASP A 132 39.52 27.04 36.12
CA ASP A 132 39.86 27.78 34.90
C ASP A 132 40.89 27.26 33.86
N ASN A 133 40.40 27.34 32.62
CA ASN A 133 41.07 27.33 31.33
C ASN A 133 41.62 25.99 30.81
N GLN A 134 40.89 25.39 29.87
CA GLN A 134 41.56 24.79 28.71
C GLN A 134 40.66 24.75 27.47
N MET A 135 41.29 25.21 26.39
CA MET A 135 40.80 25.28 25.02
C MET A 135 40.05 24.03 24.57
N GLU A 136 38.89 24.29 23.99
CA GLU A 136 38.11 23.39 23.15
C GLU A 136 38.95 22.95 21.94
N TYR A 137 39.67 21.84 22.07
CA TYR A 137 40.08 21.06 20.91
C TYR A 137 38.86 20.29 20.43
N GLY A 138 38.19 20.83 19.41
CA GLY A 138 37.12 20.16 18.70
C GLY A 138 37.60 18.82 18.17
N MET A 139 37.23 17.74 18.87
CA MET A 139 37.32 16.40 18.32
C MET A 139 36.10 16.23 17.41
N SER A 140 36.34 16.36 16.11
CA SER A 140 35.40 16.03 15.06
C SER A 140 34.82 14.63 15.33
N PRO A 141 33.48 14.44 15.31
CA PRO A 141 32.89 13.10 15.47
C PRO A 141 33.07 12.33 14.16
N ALA A 142 34.26 11.79 13.93
CA ALA A 142 34.51 10.83 12.87
C ALA A 142 34.42 9.42 13.44
N ASN A 143 33.52 8.62 12.84
CA ASN A 143 33.40 7.17 12.92
C ASN A 143 32.62 6.57 14.11
N ALA A 144 31.29 6.72 14.09
CA ALA A 144 30.43 5.62 14.52
C ALA A 144 30.34 4.62 13.35
N THR A 145 31.06 3.50 13.42
CA THR A 145 30.93 2.42 12.43
C THR A 145 29.63 1.66 12.65
N THR A 146 28.61 1.94 11.84
CA THR A 146 27.32 1.24 11.85
C THR A 146 27.48 -0.19 11.31
N PHE A 147 27.22 -1.19 12.16
CA PHE A 147 27.17 -2.60 11.78
C PHE A 147 25.80 -2.97 11.18
N THR A 148 25.75 -3.98 10.31
CA THR A 148 24.54 -4.42 9.57
C THR A 148 24.28 -5.91 9.80
N SER A 149 23.01 -6.35 9.76
CA SER A 149 22.67 -7.78 9.86
C SER A 149 22.87 -8.53 8.55
N ALA A 150 23.10 -9.85 8.63
CA ALA A 150 23.21 -10.72 7.47
C ALA A 150 22.00 -10.63 6.53
N ALA A 151 20.79 -10.55 7.10
CA ALA A 151 19.55 -10.40 6.33
C ALA A 151 19.43 -9.03 5.65
N THR A 152 19.92 -7.96 6.31
CA THR A 152 19.95 -6.61 5.73
C THR A 152 20.86 -6.57 4.50
N GLU A 153 22.06 -7.16 4.61
CA GLU A 153 22.99 -7.22 3.47
C GLU A 153 22.49 -8.15 2.37
N TYR A 154 21.84 -9.26 2.71
CA TYR A 154 21.23 -10.13 1.70
C TYR A 154 20.16 -9.37 0.89
N PHE A 155 19.25 -8.64 1.56
CA PHE A 155 18.23 -7.86 0.86
C PHE A 155 18.84 -6.75 0.01
N ASN A 156 19.68 -5.91 0.62
CA ASN A 156 20.19 -4.70 -0.05
C ASN A 156 21.26 -5.01 -1.10
N ARG A 157 22.17 -5.97 -0.84
CA ARG A 157 23.35 -6.22 -1.69
C ARG A 157 23.21 -7.45 -2.59
N ALA A 158 22.41 -8.45 -2.20
CA ALA A 158 22.22 -9.65 -3.02
C ALA A 158 20.92 -9.61 -3.84
N ILE A 159 19.79 -9.29 -3.21
CA ILE A 159 18.50 -9.23 -3.90
C ILE A 159 18.38 -7.94 -4.71
N LEU A 160 18.54 -6.79 -4.08
CA LEU A 160 18.37 -5.49 -4.74
C LEU A 160 19.64 -5.04 -5.48
N GLU A 161 20.83 -5.30 -4.95
CA GLU A 161 22.10 -4.67 -5.39
C GLU A 161 22.05 -3.14 -5.36
N MET A 162 21.33 -2.59 -4.39
CA MET A 162 21.13 -1.15 -4.23
C MET A 162 22.44 -0.41 -3.93
N ASP A 163 23.43 -1.09 -3.36
CA ASP A 163 24.76 -0.53 -3.10
C ASP A 163 25.55 -0.17 -4.37
N LYS A 164 25.13 -0.67 -5.54
CA LYS A 164 25.72 -0.32 -6.83
C LYS A 164 25.11 0.93 -7.46
N SER A 165 23.99 1.42 -6.92
CA SER A 165 23.31 2.62 -7.39
C SER A 165 23.66 3.81 -6.51
N SER A 166 23.98 4.94 -7.15
CA SER A 166 24.21 6.21 -6.45
C SER A 166 22.91 6.99 -6.16
N GLY A 167 21.76 6.54 -6.66
CA GLY A 167 20.47 7.21 -6.49
C GLY A 167 19.51 6.98 -7.66
N LEU A 168 18.38 7.70 -7.66
CA LEU A 168 17.33 7.56 -8.69
C LEU A 168 17.82 7.91 -10.11
N HIS A 169 18.80 8.80 -10.24
CA HIS A 169 19.38 9.17 -11.54
C HIS A 169 20.26 8.06 -12.14
N ASP A 170 20.65 7.08 -11.34
CA ASP A 170 21.57 6.00 -11.69
C ASP A 170 20.93 4.65 -11.35
N LEU A 171 20.01 4.22 -12.22
CA LEU A 171 19.30 2.96 -12.03
C LEU A 171 20.22 1.74 -12.18
N GLY A 172 21.36 1.87 -12.87
CA GLY A 172 22.29 0.75 -13.09
C GLY A 172 21.72 -0.33 -14.01
N GLU A 173 22.19 -1.57 -13.82
CA GLU A 173 21.80 -2.71 -14.66
C GLU A 173 20.46 -3.33 -14.26
N ILE A 174 19.76 -3.94 -15.22
CA ILE A 174 18.55 -4.71 -14.97
C ILE A 174 18.93 -6.08 -14.38
N LYS A 175 18.38 -6.39 -13.20
CA LYS A 175 18.47 -7.71 -12.58
C LYS A 175 17.50 -8.68 -13.22
N TRP A 176 18.01 -9.54 -14.10
CA TRP A 176 17.20 -10.48 -14.86
C TRP A 176 16.51 -11.55 -14.01
N ASP A 177 17.06 -11.90 -12.84
CA ASP A 177 16.41 -12.80 -11.89
C ASP A 177 15.16 -12.18 -11.27
N LEU A 178 15.21 -10.89 -10.91
CA LEU A 178 14.04 -10.12 -10.48
C LEU A 178 13.06 -9.89 -11.63
N ALA A 179 13.55 -9.58 -12.83
CA ALA A 179 12.70 -9.39 -14.01
C ALA A 179 11.94 -10.68 -14.36
N LEU A 180 12.56 -11.86 -14.22
CA LEU A 180 11.89 -13.15 -14.41
C LEU A 180 10.79 -13.37 -13.36
N CYS A 181 11.05 -13.00 -12.10
CA CYS A 181 10.03 -13.07 -11.04
C CYS A 181 8.86 -12.12 -11.33
N LEU A 182 9.14 -10.89 -11.77
CA LEU A 182 8.11 -9.92 -12.14
C LEU A 182 7.29 -10.40 -13.36
N LEU A 183 7.95 -10.99 -14.35
CA LEU A 183 7.26 -11.61 -15.49
C LEU A 183 6.33 -12.74 -15.02
N ALA A 184 6.81 -13.61 -14.13
CA ALA A 184 6.00 -14.69 -13.58
C ALA A 184 4.76 -14.16 -12.83
N VAL A 185 4.92 -13.08 -12.05
CA VAL A 185 3.79 -12.40 -11.39
C VAL A 185 2.77 -11.90 -12.42
N TYR A 186 3.21 -11.18 -13.46
CA TYR A 186 2.28 -10.69 -14.49
C TYR A 186 1.63 -11.81 -15.30
N LEU A 187 2.32 -12.94 -15.52
CA LEU A 187 1.71 -14.12 -16.14
C LEU A 187 0.61 -14.72 -15.25
N ILE A 188 0.84 -14.82 -13.94
CA ILE A 188 -0.19 -15.26 -12.98
C ILE A 188 -1.39 -14.29 -13.02
N CYS A 189 -1.15 -12.98 -12.98
CA CYS A 189 -2.20 -11.97 -13.10
C CYS A 189 -2.95 -12.08 -14.43
N TYR A 190 -2.25 -12.27 -15.55
CA TYR A 190 -2.84 -12.43 -16.88
C TYR A 190 -3.83 -13.59 -16.93
N PHE A 191 -3.39 -14.80 -16.60
CA PHE A 191 -4.23 -15.99 -16.64
C PHE A 191 -5.34 -15.98 -15.59
N SER A 192 -5.22 -15.14 -14.55
CA SER A 192 -6.28 -14.94 -13.55
C SER A 192 -7.37 -14.00 -14.08
N LEU A 193 -7.03 -12.92 -14.79
CA LEU A 193 -7.96 -11.85 -15.20
C LEU A 193 -8.44 -11.91 -16.66
N TRP A 194 -7.78 -12.67 -17.54
CA TRP A 194 -8.10 -12.71 -18.97
C TRP A 194 -9.57 -13.05 -19.29
N LYS A 195 -10.17 -14.00 -18.57
CA LYS A 195 -11.58 -14.42 -18.68
C LYS A 195 -12.49 -13.72 -17.65
N GLY A 196 -11.99 -12.66 -17.04
CA GLY A 196 -12.68 -11.85 -16.04
C GLY A 196 -13.03 -12.60 -14.76
N ILE A 197 -14.11 -12.18 -14.11
CA ILE A 197 -14.55 -12.69 -12.79
C ILE A 197 -14.85 -14.19 -12.78
N SER A 198 -15.04 -14.83 -13.94
CA SER A 198 -15.30 -16.27 -14.04
C SER A 198 -14.10 -17.14 -13.64
N THR A 199 -12.88 -16.65 -13.91
CA THR A 199 -11.61 -17.27 -13.52
C THR A 199 -11.07 -16.62 -12.26
N SER A 200 -11.02 -15.29 -12.23
CA SER A 200 -10.53 -14.53 -11.08
C SER A 200 -11.26 -14.95 -9.79
N GLY A 201 -12.60 -15.05 -9.84
CA GLY A 201 -13.42 -15.50 -8.71
C GLY A 201 -13.16 -16.94 -8.24
N LYS A 202 -12.48 -17.78 -9.02
CA LYS A 202 -12.02 -19.12 -8.60
C LYS A 202 -10.62 -19.09 -8.03
N VAL A 203 -9.72 -18.29 -8.60
CA VAL A 203 -8.34 -18.15 -8.12
C VAL A 203 -8.31 -17.58 -6.70
N VAL A 204 -9.16 -16.59 -6.41
CA VAL A 204 -9.29 -15.97 -5.08
C VAL A 204 -9.64 -16.93 -3.96
N TRP A 205 -10.20 -18.12 -4.24
CA TRP A 205 -10.41 -19.13 -3.20
C TRP A 205 -9.10 -19.62 -2.60
N PHE A 206 -8.04 -19.71 -3.40
CA PHE A 206 -6.74 -20.07 -2.89
C PHE A 206 -6.03 -18.84 -2.35
N THR A 207 -5.89 -17.79 -3.15
CA THR A 207 -5.08 -16.62 -2.80
C THR A 207 -5.63 -15.84 -1.60
N ALA A 208 -6.95 -15.82 -1.38
CA ALA A 208 -7.54 -15.12 -0.23
C ALA A 208 -7.58 -15.99 1.04
N LEU A 209 -7.77 -17.31 0.93
CA LEU A 209 -7.89 -18.19 2.09
C LEU A 209 -6.54 -18.72 2.59
N PHE A 210 -5.58 -18.95 1.70
CA PHE A 210 -4.26 -19.47 2.05
C PHE A 210 -3.52 -18.60 3.09
N PRO A 211 -3.54 -17.25 3.01
CA PRO A 211 -2.96 -16.41 4.05
C PRO A 211 -3.51 -16.67 5.44
N TYR A 212 -4.81 -16.96 5.61
CA TYR A 212 -5.38 -17.25 6.93
C TYR A 212 -4.87 -18.57 7.50
N ALA A 213 -4.64 -19.58 6.66
CA ALA A 213 -4.03 -20.84 7.10
C ALA A 213 -2.60 -20.60 7.59
N VAL A 214 -1.81 -19.81 6.84
CA VAL A 214 -0.43 -19.48 7.22
C VAL A 214 -0.39 -18.58 8.46
N LEU A 215 -1.25 -17.57 8.56
CA LEU A 215 -1.37 -16.71 9.75
C LEU A 215 -1.68 -17.54 11.01
N LEU A 216 -2.56 -18.54 10.92
CA LEU A 216 -2.85 -19.43 12.05
C LEU A 216 -1.62 -20.25 12.45
N ILE A 217 -0.91 -20.83 11.47
CA ILE A 217 0.30 -21.62 11.70
C ILE A 217 1.40 -20.76 12.33
N LEU A 218 1.64 -19.56 11.78
CA LEU A 218 2.63 -18.63 12.30
C LEU A 218 2.22 -18.01 13.63
N LEU A 219 0.93 -17.87 13.91
CA LEU A 219 0.44 -17.43 15.22
C LEU A 219 0.79 -18.47 16.29
N ILE A 220 0.43 -19.74 16.07
CA ILE A 220 0.74 -20.84 16.99
C ILE A 220 2.25 -20.95 17.18
N ARG A 221 3.03 -20.85 16.10
CA ARG A 221 4.49 -20.87 16.21
C ARG A 221 5.02 -19.65 16.96
N GLY A 222 4.57 -18.45 16.63
CA GLY A 222 5.03 -17.21 17.22
C GLY A 222 4.80 -17.14 18.71
N VAL A 223 3.60 -17.48 19.19
CA VAL A 223 3.27 -17.43 20.63
C VAL A 223 3.96 -18.53 21.46
N THR A 224 4.50 -19.57 20.83
CA THR A 224 5.25 -20.64 21.50
C THR A 224 6.76 -20.35 21.59
N LEU A 225 7.25 -19.26 21.00
CA LEU A 225 8.65 -18.86 21.08
C LEU A 225 8.98 -18.18 22.42
N PRO A 226 10.22 -18.33 22.93
CA PRO A 226 10.65 -17.60 24.13
C PRO A 226 10.67 -16.10 23.85
N GLY A 227 10.23 -15.28 24.81
CA GLY A 227 10.15 -13.81 24.64
C GLY A 227 8.92 -13.31 23.87
N ALA A 228 8.08 -14.19 23.32
CA ALA A 228 6.85 -13.78 22.61
C ALA A 228 5.91 -12.92 23.47
N GLY A 229 5.85 -13.18 24.78
CA GLY A 229 5.06 -12.41 25.73
C GLY A 229 5.46 -10.93 25.81
N GLU A 230 6.75 -10.62 25.73
CA GLU A 230 7.25 -9.23 25.73
C GLU A 230 6.86 -8.50 24.45
N GLY A 231 6.89 -9.19 23.31
CA GLY A 231 6.44 -8.64 22.04
C GLY A 231 4.93 -8.33 22.02
N ILE A 232 4.11 -9.25 22.54
CA ILE A 232 2.66 -9.02 22.67
C ILE A 232 2.39 -7.89 23.67
N ARG A 233 3.17 -7.80 24.75
CA ARG A 233 3.07 -6.69 25.71
C ARG A 233 3.39 -5.37 25.02
N TYR A 234 4.45 -5.28 24.23
CA TYR A 234 4.78 -4.08 23.47
C TYR A 234 3.67 -3.68 22.49
N TYR A 235 3.08 -4.65 21.78
CA TYR A 235 1.99 -4.41 20.85
C TYR A 235 0.74 -3.82 21.51
N LEU A 236 0.35 -4.33 22.68
CA LEU A 236 -0.94 -4.01 23.30
C LEU A 236 -0.86 -3.14 24.55
N SER A 237 0.35 -2.74 24.99
CA SER A 237 0.49 -1.88 26.17
C SER A 237 -0.14 -0.51 25.89
N PRO A 238 -1.22 -0.14 26.59
CA PRO A 238 -1.96 1.07 26.24
C PRO A 238 -1.24 2.31 26.75
N ASN A 239 -0.84 3.21 25.83
CA ASN A 239 -0.39 4.55 26.16
C ASN A 239 -1.47 5.58 25.79
N PHE A 240 -2.34 5.91 26.74
CA PHE A 240 -3.43 6.87 26.49
C PHE A 240 -2.94 8.31 26.26
N SER A 241 -1.69 8.64 26.59
CA SER A 241 -1.12 9.95 26.22
C SER A 241 -0.93 10.09 24.71
N ALA A 242 -0.88 8.99 23.95
CA ALA A 242 -0.76 9.05 22.49
C ALA A 242 -2.00 9.67 21.83
N ILE A 243 -3.20 9.50 22.40
CA ILE A 243 -4.46 9.98 21.79
C ILE A 243 -4.56 11.52 21.75
N THR A 244 -3.72 12.23 22.49
CA THR A 244 -3.67 13.71 22.47
C THR A 244 -2.88 14.23 21.28
N LYS A 245 -2.04 13.40 20.66
CA LYS A 245 -1.24 13.75 19.49
C LYS A 245 -2.10 13.69 18.23
N ALA A 246 -2.12 14.77 17.46
CA ALA A 246 -2.87 14.84 16.20
C ALA A 246 -2.36 13.81 15.17
N GLU A 247 -1.04 13.58 15.14
CA GLU A 247 -0.35 12.60 14.30
C GLU A 247 -0.98 11.19 14.41
N VAL A 248 -1.20 10.70 15.63
CA VAL A 248 -1.80 9.37 15.88
C VAL A 248 -3.18 9.22 15.22
N TRP A 249 -3.97 10.29 15.17
CA TRP A 249 -5.27 10.28 14.51
C TRP A 249 -5.15 10.31 12.99
N VAL A 250 -4.14 11.00 12.46
CA VAL A 250 -3.83 11.04 11.03
C VAL A 250 -3.29 9.71 10.54
N ASP A 251 -2.44 9.03 11.33
CA ASP A 251 -1.95 7.69 11.01
C ASP A 251 -3.08 6.68 11.04
N ALA A 252 -3.92 6.70 12.09
CA ALA A 252 -5.09 5.84 12.18
C ALA A 252 -6.09 6.10 11.04
N ALA A 253 -6.19 7.34 10.57
CA ALA A 253 -6.99 7.71 9.42
C ALA A 253 -6.46 7.09 8.14
N THR A 254 -5.20 7.39 7.84
CA THR A 254 -4.48 6.97 6.64
C THR A 254 -4.49 5.44 6.55
N GLN A 255 -4.13 4.76 7.64
CA GLN A 255 -4.15 3.30 7.73
C GLN A 255 -5.54 2.72 7.42
N VAL A 256 -6.61 3.28 7.98
CA VAL A 256 -7.98 2.80 7.72
C VAL A 256 -8.37 2.96 6.25
N PHE A 257 -7.99 4.07 5.62
CA PHE A 257 -8.33 4.38 4.24
C PHE A 257 -7.55 3.50 3.26
N PHE A 258 -6.23 3.39 3.43
CA PHE A 258 -5.41 2.54 2.59
C PHE A 258 -5.69 1.04 2.82
N SER A 259 -6.10 0.65 4.03
CA SER A 259 -6.44 -0.75 4.35
C SER A 259 -7.77 -1.20 3.75
N LEU A 260 -8.83 -0.38 3.80
CA LEU A 260 -10.12 -0.74 3.20
C LEU A 260 -10.17 -0.47 1.68
N GLY A 261 -9.35 0.45 1.18
CA GLY A 261 -9.23 0.77 -0.24
C GLY A 261 -10.41 1.51 -0.91
N PRO A 262 -11.25 2.32 -0.23
CA PRO A 262 -12.24 3.13 -0.94
C PRO A 262 -11.56 4.19 -1.82
N GLY A 263 -11.98 4.33 -3.08
CA GLY A 263 -11.44 5.33 -4.02
C GLY A 263 -10.42 4.82 -5.03
N PHE A 264 -10.14 3.52 -5.06
CA PHE A 264 -9.41 2.91 -6.19
C PHE A 264 -10.35 2.51 -7.34
N GLY A 265 -11.67 2.61 -7.16
CA GLY A 265 -12.66 2.12 -8.11
C GLY A 265 -12.79 0.59 -8.15
N VAL A 266 -12.01 -0.13 -7.33
CA VAL A 266 -12.00 -1.59 -7.21
C VAL A 266 -13.31 -2.10 -6.62
N LEU A 267 -13.74 -1.49 -5.52
CA LEU A 267 -15.00 -1.86 -4.86
C LEU A 267 -16.17 -1.56 -5.80
N LEU A 268 -16.10 -0.44 -6.51
CA LEU A 268 -17.11 -0.08 -7.50
C LEU A 268 -17.19 -1.10 -8.64
N ALA A 269 -16.03 -1.52 -9.18
CA ALA A 269 -15.95 -2.51 -10.24
C ALA A 269 -16.47 -3.88 -9.78
N PHE A 270 -16.02 -4.39 -8.63
CA PHE A 270 -16.51 -5.67 -8.10
C PHE A 270 -18.00 -5.66 -7.79
N ALA A 271 -18.49 -4.61 -7.13
CA ALA A 271 -19.91 -4.50 -6.83
C ALA A 271 -20.77 -4.36 -8.09
N SER A 272 -20.24 -3.84 -9.20
CA SER A 272 -20.97 -3.75 -10.47
C SER A 272 -21.41 -5.11 -11.03
N TYR A 273 -20.72 -6.18 -10.64
CA TYR A 273 -21.03 -7.56 -11.00
C TYR A 273 -22.05 -8.22 -10.08
N ASN A 274 -22.40 -7.59 -8.95
CA ASN A 274 -23.37 -8.14 -8.02
C ASN A 274 -24.77 -8.22 -8.65
N LYS A 275 -25.58 -9.12 -8.09
CA LYS A 275 -27.03 -9.09 -8.33
C LYS A 275 -27.61 -7.80 -7.73
N PHE A 276 -28.56 -7.18 -8.43
CA PHE A 276 -29.11 -5.87 -8.04
C PHE A 276 -29.70 -5.86 -6.61
N HIS A 277 -30.39 -6.93 -6.21
CA HIS A 277 -30.97 -7.10 -4.86
C HIS A 277 -30.06 -7.85 -3.87
N ASN A 278 -28.76 -7.95 -4.16
CA ASN A 278 -27.81 -8.53 -3.20
C ASN A 278 -27.66 -7.61 -1.98
N ASN A 279 -27.48 -8.18 -0.78
CA ASN A 279 -27.36 -7.40 0.45
C ASN A 279 -25.97 -6.81 0.65
N VAL A 280 -25.66 -5.77 -0.14
CA VAL A 280 -24.37 -5.07 -0.12
C VAL A 280 -24.05 -4.40 1.23
N TYR A 281 -25.08 -4.05 2.02
CA TYR A 281 -24.89 -3.52 3.37
C TYR A 281 -24.23 -4.56 4.29
N LYS A 282 -24.72 -5.81 4.26
CA LYS A 282 -24.14 -6.90 5.05
C LYS A 282 -22.72 -7.21 4.58
N ASP A 283 -22.50 -7.26 3.27
CA ASP A 283 -21.20 -7.56 2.69
C ASP A 283 -20.17 -6.49 3.06
N ALA A 284 -20.56 -5.20 3.03
CA ALA A 284 -19.70 -4.09 3.43
C ALA A 284 -19.23 -4.21 4.89
N LEU A 285 -20.14 -4.53 5.81
CA LEU A 285 -19.82 -4.68 7.23
C LEU A 285 -18.94 -5.90 7.50
N ILE A 286 -19.29 -7.07 6.95
CA ILE A 286 -18.53 -8.30 7.16
C ILE A 286 -17.11 -8.15 6.60
N THR A 287 -16.96 -7.62 5.39
CA THR A 287 -15.65 -7.43 4.76
C THR A 287 -14.77 -6.47 5.57
N SER A 288 -15.35 -5.36 6.05
CA SER A 288 -14.63 -4.39 6.87
C SER A 288 -14.15 -4.98 8.22
N ILE A 289 -14.99 -5.82 8.85
CA ILE A 289 -14.65 -6.52 10.09
C ILE A 289 -13.54 -7.53 9.82
N ILE A 290 -13.67 -8.39 8.79
CA ILE A 290 -12.66 -9.38 8.43
C ILE A 290 -11.32 -8.71 8.16
N ASN A 291 -11.28 -7.63 7.38
CA ASN A 291 -10.06 -6.87 7.12
C ASN A 291 -9.37 -6.37 8.40
N SER A 292 -10.14 -5.78 9.31
CA SER A 292 -9.62 -5.22 10.57
C SER A 292 -9.19 -6.32 11.54
N CYS A 293 -9.95 -7.42 11.64
CA CYS A 293 -9.59 -8.58 12.43
C CYS A 293 -8.32 -9.27 11.90
N THR A 294 -8.14 -9.32 10.58
CA THR A 294 -6.93 -9.87 9.96
C THR A 294 -5.71 -9.05 10.34
N SER A 295 -5.82 -7.71 10.26
CA SER A 295 -4.75 -6.80 10.71
C SER A 295 -4.42 -7.01 12.19
N PHE A 296 -5.44 -7.17 13.03
CA PHE A 296 -5.26 -7.42 14.46
C PHE A 296 -4.54 -8.75 14.75
N ILE A 297 -4.95 -9.84 14.08
CA ILE A 297 -4.31 -11.16 14.18
C ILE A 297 -2.88 -11.14 13.64
N ALA A 298 -2.66 -10.50 12.49
CA ALA A 298 -1.33 -10.31 11.91
C ALA A 298 -0.41 -9.55 12.88
N GLY A 299 -0.94 -8.58 13.63
CA GLY A 299 -0.22 -7.92 14.72
C GLY A 299 0.33 -8.91 15.75
N PHE A 300 -0.47 -9.87 16.23
CA PHE A 300 0.05 -10.92 17.14
C PHE A 300 1.13 -11.79 16.48
N VAL A 301 0.93 -12.18 15.23
CA VAL A 301 1.91 -12.97 14.47
C VAL A 301 3.24 -12.23 14.40
N ILE A 302 3.22 -10.97 13.97
CA ILE A 302 4.41 -10.13 13.83
C ILE A 302 5.09 -9.87 15.18
N PHE A 303 4.34 -9.37 16.16
CA PHE A 303 4.92 -8.95 17.43
C PHE A 303 5.36 -10.11 18.31
N SER A 304 4.75 -11.30 18.21
CA SER A 304 5.26 -12.49 18.91
C SER A 304 6.66 -12.90 18.42
N VAL A 305 6.91 -12.81 17.11
CA VAL A 305 8.22 -13.09 16.52
C VAL A 305 9.22 -11.96 16.79
N LEU A 306 8.79 -10.69 16.77
CA LEU A 306 9.64 -9.56 17.17
C LEU A 306 10.06 -9.66 18.64
N GLY A 307 9.15 -10.06 19.55
CA GLY A 307 9.48 -10.31 20.95
C GLY A 307 10.50 -11.42 21.13
N TYR A 308 10.38 -12.50 20.36
CA TYR A 308 11.40 -13.54 20.30
C TYR A 308 12.74 -13.00 19.79
N MET A 309 12.74 -12.20 18.74
CA MET A 309 13.95 -11.62 18.18
C MET A 309 14.65 -10.67 19.16
N ALA A 310 13.88 -9.82 19.85
CA ALA A 310 14.38 -8.92 20.89
C ALA A 310 15.01 -9.71 22.05
N HIS A 311 14.33 -10.77 22.52
CA HIS A 311 14.83 -11.65 23.57
C HIS A 311 16.09 -12.41 23.15
N ALA A 312 16.11 -12.98 21.94
CA ALA A 312 17.22 -13.76 21.43
C ALA A 312 18.46 -12.91 21.13
N SER A 313 18.26 -11.67 20.68
CA SER A 313 19.33 -10.73 20.31
C SER A 313 19.76 -9.82 21.46
N LYS A 314 19.09 -9.89 22.62
CA LYS A 314 19.26 -8.98 23.77
C LYS A 314 19.18 -7.49 23.39
N LYS A 315 18.35 -7.16 22.40
CA LYS A 315 18.13 -5.79 21.93
C LYS A 315 16.74 -5.31 22.34
N PRO A 316 16.56 -4.00 22.59
CA PRO A 316 15.22 -3.45 22.81
C PRO A 316 14.35 -3.71 21.56
N ILE A 317 13.06 -3.96 21.79
CA ILE A 317 12.13 -4.29 20.70
C ILE A 317 11.96 -3.15 19.70
N GLU A 318 12.19 -1.90 20.15
CA GLU A 318 12.15 -0.69 19.32
C GLU A 318 13.20 -0.70 18.20
N GLU A 319 14.35 -1.37 18.40
CA GLU A 319 15.39 -1.47 17.36
C GLU A 319 15.07 -2.52 16.29
N VAL A 320 14.19 -3.48 16.59
CA VAL A 320 13.79 -4.55 15.65
C VAL A 320 12.41 -4.29 15.02
N ALA A 321 11.56 -3.50 15.68
CA ALA A 321 10.26 -3.12 15.17
C ALA A 321 10.41 -2.04 14.08
N THR A 322 10.31 -2.47 12.82
CA THR A 322 10.35 -1.59 11.64
C THR A 322 9.05 -1.71 10.84
N GLU A 323 8.81 -0.77 9.93
CA GLU A 323 7.66 -0.77 9.02
C GLU A 323 8.07 -1.01 7.57
N GLY A 324 7.08 -1.26 6.71
CA GLY A 324 7.29 -1.42 5.28
C GLY A 324 8.01 -2.71 4.87
N PRO A 325 8.65 -2.73 3.68
CA PRO A 325 9.28 -3.94 3.14
C PRO A 325 10.40 -4.50 4.03
N GLY A 326 11.10 -3.65 4.79
CA GLY A 326 12.19 -4.08 5.68
C GLY A 326 11.73 -5.08 6.74
N LEU A 327 10.53 -4.91 7.29
CA LEU A 327 9.97 -5.83 8.27
C LEU A 327 9.85 -7.25 7.71
N VAL A 328 9.31 -7.40 6.50
CA VAL A 328 9.00 -8.71 5.91
C VAL A 328 10.13 -9.32 5.08
N PHE A 329 11.07 -8.53 4.58
CA PHE A 329 12.20 -9.02 3.78
C PHE A 329 13.54 -9.06 4.54
N VAL A 330 13.62 -8.43 5.71
CA VAL A 330 14.84 -8.43 6.54
C VAL A 330 14.57 -9.02 7.93
N VAL A 331 13.75 -8.35 8.74
CA VAL A 331 13.58 -8.68 10.16
C VAL A 331 12.92 -10.05 10.35
N TYR A 332 11.82 -10.31 9.64
CA TYR A 332 11.09 -11.57 9.76
C TYR A 332 11.89 -12.78 9.24
N PRO A 333 12.53 -12.70 8.05
CA PRO A 333 13.39 -13.78 7.57
C PRO A 333 14.59 -14.06 8.48
N GLU A 334 15.15 -13.03 9.11
CA GLU A 334 16.22 -13.16 10.11
C GLU A 334 15.74 -13.96 11.32
N ALA A 335 14.55 -13.66 11.87
CA ALA A 335 13.96 -14.43 12.95
C ALA A 335 13.55 -15.86 12.52
N ILE A 336 13.11 -16.07 11.27
CA ILE A 336 12.80 -17.41 10.74
C ILE A 336 14.06 -18.27 10.64
N ALA A 337 15.19 -17.69 10.22
CA ALA A 337 16.44 -18.41 10.02
C ALA A 337 16.96 -19.08 11.29
N THR A 338 16.57 -18.57 12.45
CA THR A 338 17.01 -19.07 13.75
C THR A 338 16.12 -20.18 14.31
N MET A 339 14.95 -20.40 13.72
CA MET A 339 14.00 -21.40 14.17
C MET A 339 14.34 -22.79 13.60
N PRO A 340 14.16 -23.88 14.38
CA PRO A 340 14.22 -25.23 13.83
C PRO A 340 13.20 -25.41 12.70
N GLY A 341 13.65 -26.00 11.59
CA GLY A 341 12.83 -26.13 10.38
C GLY A 341 12.63 -24.81 9.62
N SER A 342 13.57 -23.86 9.74
CA SER A 342 13.55 -22.52 9.12
C SER A 342 13.08 -22.49 7.66
N ILE A 343 13.48 -23.47 6.85
CA ILE A 343 13.08 -23.62 5.44
C ILE A 343 11.55 -23.70 5.29
N PHE A 344 10.88 -24.51 6.11
CA PHE A 344 9.43 -24.66 6.04
C PHE A 344 8.72 -23.33 6.35
N TRP A 345 9.15 -22.65 7.40
CA TRP A 345 8.59 -21.36 7.81
C TRP A 345 8.80 -20.29 6.75
N ALA A 346 9.98 -20.24 6.13
CA ALA A 346 10.30 -19.31 5.04
C ALA A 346 9.40 -19.56 3.82
N LEU A 347 9.25 -20.82 3.38
CA LEU A 347 8.43 -21.18 2.22
C LEU A 347 6.96 -20.77 2.39
N ILE A 348 6.35 -21.08 3.55
CA ILE A 348 4.95 -20.71 3.78
C ILE A 348 4.78 -19.19 3.96
N PHE A 349 5.76 -18.51 4.58
CA PHE A 349 5.71 -17.06 4.80
C PHE A 349 5.81 -16.29 3.48
N PHE A 350 6.78 -16.61 2.61
CA PHE A 350 6.90 -15.94 1.32
C PHE A 350 5.79 -16.32 0.34
N MET A 351 5.26 -17.56 0.41
CA MET A 351 4.05 -17.92 -0.32
C MET A 351 2.84 -17.11 0.17
N MET A 352 2.69 -16.90 1.49
CA MET A 352 1.65 -16.05 2.04
C MET A 352 1.76 -14.61 1.51
N LEU A 353 2.95 -13.99 1.56
CA LEU A 353 3.17 -12.65 1.03
C LEU A 353 2.83 -12.55 -0.46
N LEU A 354 3.22 -13.56 -1.24
CA LEU A 354 2.86 -13.65 -2.66
C LEU A 354 1.34 -13.68 -2.85
N THR A 355 0.62 -14.54 -2.11
CA THR A 355 -0.84 -14.65 -2.23
C THR A 355 -1.58 -13.40 -1.75
N LEU A 356 -1.09 -12.74 -0.68
CA LEU A 356 -1.62 -11.46 -0.20
C LEU A 356 -1.49 -10.36 -1.25
N GLY A 357 -0.33 -10.30 -1.92
CA GLY A 357 -0.09 -9.32 -2.97
C GLY A 357 -0.94 -9.56 -4.23
N LEU A 358 -1.05 -10.82 -4.67
CA LEU A 358 -1.75 -11.15 -5.91
C LEU A 358 -3.22 -10.70 -5.90
N ASP A 359 -3.95 -10.92 -4.80
CA ASP A 359 -5.36 -10.52 -4.72
C ASP A 359 -5.57 -9.01 -4.82
N SER A 360 -4.68 -8.24 -4.18
CA SER A 360 -4.72 -6.78 -4.29
C SER A 360 -4.45 -6.31 -5.71
N SER A 361 -3.48 -6.90 -6.42
CA SER A 361 -3.21 -6.56 -7.82
C SER A 361 -4.36 -6.99 -8.74
N PHE A 362 -5.00 -8.14 -8.49
CA PHE A 362 -6.18 -8.56 -9.23
C PHE A 362 -7.29 -7.50 -9.14
N GLY A 363 -7.55 -6.98 -7.95
CA GLY A 363 -8.52 -5.90 -7.75
C GLY A 363 -8.15 -4.62 -8.50
N GLY A 364 -6.93 -4.11 -8.31
CA GLY A 364 -6.45 -2.89 -8.97
C GLY A 364 -6.55 -2.95 -10.49
N SER A 365 -6.04 -4.03 -11.08
CA SER A 365 -6.12 -4.26 -12.51
C SER A 365 -7.56 -4.47 -13.01
N GLU A 366 -8.41 -5.20 -12.27
CA GLU A 366 -9.82 -5.39 -12.65
C GLU A 366 -10.59 -4.07 -12.66
N ALA A 367 -10.27 -3.12 -11.75
CA ALA A 367 -10.89 -1.79 -11.76
C ALA A 367 -10.65 -1.06 -13.09
N ILE A 368 -9.41 -1.12 -13.59
CA ILE A 368 -9.01 -0.50 -14.86
C ILE A 368 -9.67 -1.22 -16.03
N ILE A 369 -9.59 -2.54 -16.07
CA ILE A 369 -10.14 -3.35 -17.16
C ILE A 369 -11.66 -3.16 -17.23
N THR A 370 -12.36 -3.20 -16.11
CA THR A 370 -13.82 -3.01 -16.05
C THR A 370 -14.21 -1.60 -16.48
N ALA A 371 -13.54 -0.57 -15.96
CA ALA A 371 -13.85 0.82 -16.30
C ALA A 371 -13.66 1.11 -17.80
N LEU A 372 -12.56 0.63 -18.39
CA LEU A 372 -12.26 0.82 -19.81
C LEU A 372 -13.11 -0.06 -20.72
N SER A 373 -13.46 -1.28 -20.28
CA SER A 373 -14.36 -2.17 -21.03
C SER A 373 -15.78 -1.61 -21.13
N ASP A 374 -16.26 -0.95 -20.08
CA ASP A 374 -17.58 -0.32 -20.06
C ASP A 374 -17.63 0.99 -20.86
N GLU A 375 -16.54 1.78 -20.86
CA GLU A 375 -16.46 3.04 -21.60
C GLU A 375 -16.19 2.80 -23.09
N PHE A 376 -15.34 1.83 -23.43
CA PHE A 376 -14.93 1.51 -24.80
C PHE A 376 -15.33 0.08 -25.18
N PRO A 377 -16.45 -0.10 -25.93
CA PRO A 377 -16.94 -1.43 -26.31
C PRO A 377 -15.93 -2.31 -27.06
N THR A 378 -14.99 -1.70 -27.79
CA THR A 378 -13.91 -2.40 -28.49
C THR A 378 -12.97 -3.12 -27.51
N ILE A 379 -12.65 -2.48 -26.38
CA ILE A 379 -11.81 -3.07 -25.32
C ILE A 379 -12.56 -4.23 -24.66
N GLY A 380 -13.85 -4.04 -24.34
CA GLY A 380 -14.67 -5.08 -23.74
C GLY A 380 -14.81 -6.33 -24.61
N LYS A 381 -14.93 -6.18 -25.94
CA LYS A 381 -14.96 -7.30 -26.89
C LYS A 381 -13.63 -8.03 -27.00
N ASN A 382 -12.52 -7.29 -26.97
CA ASN A 382 -11.17 -7.81 -27.14
C ASN A 382 -10.40 -7.84 -25.81
N ARG A 383 -11.09 -8.22 -24.73
CA ARG A 383 -10.57 -8.14 -23.36
C ARG A 383 -9.23 -8.85 -23.20
N GLU A 384 -9.08 -10.07 -23.70
CA GLU A 384 -7.86 -10.87 -23.57
C GLU A 384 -6.64 -10.15 -24.16
N ILE A 385 -6.80 -9.55 -25.34
CA ILE A 385 -5.75 -8.77 -26.02
C ILE A 385 -5.45 -7.49 -25.23
N PHE A 386 -6.48 -6.82 -24.71
CA PHE A 386 -6.29 -5.61 -23.90
C PHE A 386 -5.51 -5.90 -22.62
N VAL A 387 -5.87 -6.94 -21.87
CA VAL A 387 -5.17 -7.34 -20.64
C VAL A 387 -3.72 -7.74 -20.95
N ALA A 388 -3.47 -8.45 -22.05
CA ALA A 388 -2.11 -8.76 -22.50
C ALA A 388 -1.30 -7.49 -22.77
N GLY A 389 -1.88 -6.51 -23.48
CA GLY A 389 -1.25 -5.22 -23.74
C GLY A 389 -0.97 -4.41 -22.47
N LEU A 390 -1.93 -4.38 -21.53
CA LEU A 390 -1.81 -3.70 -20.24
C LEU A 390 -0.68 -4.29 -19.40
N PHE A 391 -0.61 -5.62 -19.26
CA PHE A 391 0.45 -6.28 -18.50
C PHE A 391 1.80 -6.27 -19.19
N THR A 392 1.83 -6.20 -20.53
CA THR A 392 3.08 -5.94 -21.26
C THR A 392 3.60 -4.54 -20.94
N LEU A 393 2.73 -3.53 -20.90
CA LEU A 393 3.10 -2.16 -20.51
C LEU A 393 3.61 -2.12 -19.07
N TYR A 394 2.91 -2.77 -18.14
CA TYR A 394 3.33 -2.86 -16.74
C TYR A 394 4.67 -3.56 -16.60
N PHE A 395 4.89 -4.66 -17.31
CA PHE A 395 6.17 -5.36 -17.28
C PHE A 395 7.31 -4.48 -17.80
N VAL A 396 7.14 -3.84 -18.96
CA VAL A 396 8.19 -3.00 -19.57
C VAL A 396 8.54 -1.80 -18.68
N VAL A 397 7.55 -1.11 -18.11
CA VAL A 397 7.81 -0.01 -17.17
C VAL A 397 8.37 -0.54 -15.85
N GLY A 398 7.85 -1.66 -15.36
CA GLY A 398 8.29 -2.34 -14.14
C GLY A 398 9.72 -2.86 -14.21
N LEU A 399 10.32 -3.03 -15.40
CA LEU A 399 11.74 -3.32 -15.55
C LEU A 399 12.61 -2.23 -14.89
N ALA A 400 12.15 -0.97 -14.84
CA ALA A 400 12.83 0.10 -14.10
C ALA A 400 12.95 -0.25 -12.60
N SER A 401 11.92 -0.85 -12.01
CA SER A 401 11.92 -1.33 -10.62
C SER A 401 12.76 -2.59 -10.41
N CYS A 402 13.13 -3.30 -11.48
CA CYS A 402 14.02 -4.47 -11.44
C CYS A 402 15.50 -4.09 -11.67
N THR A 403 15.83 -2.81 -11.74
CA THR A 403 17.22 -2.35 -11.82
C THR A 403 17.90 -2.36 -10.45
N GLN A 404 19.22 -2.19 -10.42
CA GLN A 404 20.01 -2.05 -9.18
C GLN A 404 19.51 -0.86 -8.32
N GLY A 405 19.18 0.27 -8.96
CA GLY A 405 18.53 1.43 -8.33
C GLY A 405 17.00 1.34 -8.25
N GLY A 406 16.41 0.17 -8.56
CA GLY A 406 14.98 -0.03 -8.70
C GLY A 406 14.19 0.23 -7.42
N PHE A 407 14.80 0.06 -6.25
CA PHE A 407 14.17 0.41 -4.97
C PHE A 407 13.90 1.92 -4.87
N TYR A 408 14.78 2.78 -5.39
CA TYR A 408 14.55 4.23 -5.39
C TYR A 408 13.35 4.62 -6.26
N PHE A 409 13.18 3.94 -7.39
CA PHE A 409 12.03 4.13 -8.28
C PHE A 409 10.74 3.61 -7.64
N PHE A 410 10.78 2.41 -7.04
CA PHE A 410 9.68 1.86 -6.25
C PHE A 410 9.22 2.84 -5.15
N HIS A 411 10.15 3.34 -4.35
CA HIS A 411 9.85 4.21 -3.22
C HIS A 411 9.32 5.60 -3.65
N LEU A 412 9.77 6.13 -4.80
CA LEU A 412 9.18 7.32 -5.39
C LEU A 412 7.70 7.12 -5.73
N LEU A 413 7.37 6.01 -6.39
CA LEU A 413 5.99 5.70 -6.77
C LEU A 413 5.13 5.38 -5.54
N ASP A 414 5.66 4.62 -4.57
CA ASP A 414 4.95 4.30 -3.34
C ASP A 414 4.50 5.56 -2.58
N ARG A 415 5.39 6.57 -2.50
CA ARG A 415 5.04 7.85 -1.87
C ARG A 415 4.00 8.66 -2.64
N TYR A 416 4.16 8.79 -3.95
CA TYR A 416 3.47 9.82 -4.74
C TYR A 416 2.33 9.32 -5.63
N ALA A 417 2.28 8.03 -5.98
CA ALA A 417 1.32 7.51 -6.97
C ALA A 417 -0.14 7.54 -6.45
N ALA A 418 -0.35 7.10 -5.20
CA ALA A 418 -1.69 6.99 -4.63
C ALA A 418 -1.92 7.87 -3.39
N GLY A 419 -0.87 8.19 -2.62
CA GLY A 419 -0.94 8.88 -1.32
C GLY A 419 -1.98 10.01 -1.23
N TYR A 420 -1.64 11.21 -1.67
CA TYR A 420 -2.57 12.35 -1.64
C TYR A 420 -3.65 12.26 -2.71
N SER A 421 -3.35 11.68 -3.87
CA SER A 421 -4.26 11.62 -5.01
C SER A 421 -5.55 10.87 -4.68
N MET A 422 -5.44 9.75 -3.96
CA MET A 422 -6.58 8.97 -3.50
C MET A 422 -7.43 9.77 -2.51
N LEU A 423 -6.83 10.46 -1.55
CA LEU A 423 -7.56 11.29 -0.59
C LEU A 423 -8.38 12.39 -1.28
N PHE A 424 -7.78 13.08 -2.27
CA PHE A 424 -8.50 14.07 -3.07
C PHE A 424 -9.62 13.43 -3.89
N ALA A 425 -9.37 12.29 -4.54
CA ALA A 425 -10.38 11.59 -5.32
C ALA A 425 -11.60 11.24 -4.44
N VAL A 426 -11.38 10.58 -3.30
CA VAL A 426 -12.46 10.17 -2.36
C VAL A 426 -13.19 11.37 -1.75
N LEU A 427 -12.50 12.48 -1.53
CA LEU A 427 -13.14 13.72 -1.08
C LEU A 427 -14.17 14.19 -2.12
N PHE A 428 -13.79 14.24 -3.39
CA PHE A 428 -14.71 14.58 -4.47
C PHE A 428 -15.81 13.52 -4.65
N GLU A 429 -15.53 12.24 -4.45
CA GLU A 429 -16.56 11.19 -4.45
C GLU A 429 -17.64 11.45 -3.40
N SER A 430 -17.21 11.70 -2.16
CA SER A 430 -18.09 11.96 -1.03
C SER A 430 -18.93 13.22 -1.23
N ILE A 431 -18.32 14.29 -1.76
CA ILE A 431 -19.03 15.53 -2.10
C ILE A 431 -20.02 15.30 -3.25
N ALA A 432 -19.60 14.64 -4.33
CA ALA A 432 -20.44 14.39 -5.49
C ALA A 432 -21.67 13.55 -5.15
N VAL A 433 -21.51 12.48 -4.35
CA VAL A 433 -22.64 11.64 -3.92
C VAL A 433 -23.54 12.38 -2.94
N SER A 434 -22.98 12.98 -1.89
CA SER A 434 -23.79 13.49 -0.77
C SER A 434 -24.46 14.83 -1.05
N TRP A 435 -23.82 15.70 -1.84
CA TRP A 435 -24.26 17.08 -2.04
C TRP A 435 -24.81 17.36 -3.44
N ILE A 436 -24.26 16.73 -4.48
CA ILE A 436 -24.59 17.06 -5.87
C ILE A 436 -25.63 16.08 -6.42
N TYR A 437 -25.31 14.79 -6.36
CA TYR A 437 -26.31 13.75 -6.61
C TYR A 437 -27.41 13.80 -5.55
N GLY A 438 -27.01 14.04 -4.30
CA GLY A 438 -27.92 14.27 -3.18
C GLY A 438 -28.14 13.01 -2.36
N ILE A 439 -27.96 13.14 -1.05
CA ILE A 439 -28.04 12.04 -0.09
C ILE A 439 -29.41 11.34 -0.08
N ASP A 440 -30.49 12.07 -0.32
CA ASP A 440 -31.84 11.51 -0.32
C ASP A 440 -32.05 10.57 -1.51
N ARG A 441 -31.59 10.97 -2.71
CA ARG A 441 -31.61 10.11 -3.90
C ARG A 441 -30.80 8.85 -3.70
N PHE A 442 -29.59 8.99 -3.14
CA PHE A 442 -28.75 7.83 -2.85
C PHE A 442 -29.40 6.88 -1.82
N CYS A 443 -30.10 7.41 -0.81
CA CYS A 443 -30.85 6.59 0.13
C CYS A 443 -32.04 5.88 -0.50
N ASP A 444 -32.71 6.52 -1.47
CA ASP A 444 -33.80 5.91 -2.25
C ASP A 444 -33.29 4.81 -3.18
N ASP A 445 -32.12 4.99 -3.80
CA ASP A 445 -31.45 3.97 -4.62
C ASP A 445 -31.09 2.73 -3.79
N ILE A 446 -30.54 2.93 -2.59
CA ILE A 446 -30.27 1.83 -1.66
C ILE A 446 -31.56 1.15 -1.21
N LYS A 447 -32.62 1.92 -0.91
CA LYS A 447 -33.93 1.36 -0.56
C LYS A 447 -34.50 0.52 -1.69
N MET A 448 -34.28 0.92 -2.94
CA MET A 448 -34.70 0.16 -4.11
C MET A 448 -33.95 -1.17 -4.25
N MET A 449 -32.66 -1.21 -3.90
CA MET A 449 -31.89 -2.46 -3.92
C MET A 449 -32.22 -3.38 -2.74
N LEU A 450 -32.24 -2.84 -1.52
CA LEU A 450 -32.25 -3.62 -0.29
C LEU A 450 -33.62 -3.73 0.39
N GLY A 451 -34.59 -2.91 -0.01
CA GLY A 451 -35.91 -2.79 0.63
C GLY A 451 -35.94 -1.86 1.85
N PHE A 452 -34.80 -1.39 2.34
CA PHE A 452 -34.69 -0.47 3.48
C PHE A 452 -33.74 0.70 3.18
N SER A 453 -34.05 1.87 3.71
CA SER A 453 -33.18 3.05 3.58
C SER A 453 -32.05 3.02 4.62
N PRO A 454 -30.85 3.55 4.28
CA PRO A 454 -29.80 3.80 5.25
C PRO A 454 -30.30 4.70 6.39
N GLY A 455 -29.96 4.32 7.62
CA GLY A 455 -30.25 5.11 8.83
C GLY A 455 -29.49 6.44 8.87
N ILE A 456 -29.86 7.29 9.83
CA ILE A 456 -29.33 8.66 9.96
C ILE A 456 -27.81 8.69 10.14
N TYR A 457 -27.26 7.67 10.81
CA TYR A 457 -25.83 7.47 11.01
C TYR A 457 -25.03 7.55 9.69
N TRP A 458 -25.43 6.74 8.70
CA TRP A 458 -24.75 6.68 7.40
C TRP A 458 -24.86 8.01 6.66
N ARG A 459 -26.04 8.64 6.70
CA ARG A 459 -26.29 9.93 6.05
C ARG A 459 -25.40 11.04 6.61
N VAL A 460 -25.24 11.10 7.94
CA VAL A 460 -24.36 12.07 8.61
C VAL A 460 -22.90 11.79 8.29
N CYS A 461 -22.49 10.51 8.28
CA CYS A 461 -21.13 10.13 7.95
C CYS A 461 -20.76 10.56 6.53
N TRP A 462 -21.59 10.25 5.53
CA TRP A 462 -21.33 10.60 4.14
C TRP A 462 -21.37 12.10 3.88
N ARG A 463 -22.34 12.81 4.47
CA ARG A 463 -22.56 14.23 4.16
C ARG A 463 -21.56 15.16 4.85
N PHE A 464 -21.18 14.86 6.09
CA PHE A 464 -20.40 15.78 6.93
C PHE A 464 -19.09 15.16 7.41
N VAL A 465 -19.14 13.98 8.04
CA VAL A 465 -17.97 13.43 8.73
C VAL A 465 -16.87 13.07 7.73
N ALA A 466 -17.18 12.32 6.67
CA ALA A 466 -16.20 11.89 5.69
C ALA A 466 -15.53 13.07 4.95
N PRO A 467 -16.25 14.06 4.40
CA PRO A 467 -15.61 15.22 3.77
C PRO A 467 -14.75 16.05 4.72
N LEU A 468 -15.24 16.36 5.92
CA LEU A 468 -14.48 17.14 6.91
C LEU A 468 -13.23 16.40 7.35
N PHE A 469 -13.33 15.09 7.51
CA PHE A 469 -12.23 14.25 7.92
C PHE A 469 -11.16 14.12 6.82
N LEU A 470 -11.57 13.86 5.58
CA LEU A 470 -10.66 13.82 4.44
C LEU A 470 -9.94 15.16 4.25
N MET A 471 -10.67 16.28 4.38
CA MET A 471 -10.07 17.62 4.37
C MET A 471 -9.04 17.79 5.49
N PHE A 472 -9.34 17.32 6.70
CA PHE A 472 -8.41 17.39 7.83
C PHE A 472 -7.11 16.62 7.56
N ILE A 473 -7.20 15.37 7.06
CA ILE A 473 -6.02 14.55 6.74
C ILE A 473 -5.19 15.20 5.64
N ILE A 474 -5.83 15.68 4.57
CA ILE A 474 -5.14 16.33 3.45
C ILE A 474 -4.39 17.57 3.95
N VAL A 475 -5.04 18.44 4.73
CA VAL A 475 -4.41 19.66 5.25
C VAL A 475 -3.25 19.34 6.17
N TYR A 476 -3.45 18.43 7.15
CA TYR A 476 -2.38 18.09 8.09
C TYR A 476 -1.21 17.39 7.39
N GLY A 477 -1.51 16.46 6.47
CA GLY A 477 -0.51 15.76 5.69
C GLY A 477 0.29 16.70 4.77
N LEU A 478 -0.31 17.76 4.23
CA LEU A 478 0.40 18.77 3.43
C LEU A 478 1.24 19.72 4.29
N ILE A 479 0.81 20.01 5.53
CA ILE A 479 1.60 20.82 6.48
C ILE A 479 2.84 20.04 6.95
N GLY A 480 2.70 18.75 7.22
CA GLY A 480 3.80 17.86 7.59
C GLY A 480 4.56 17.29 6.39
N TYR A 481 4.49 17.91 5.21
CA TYR A 481 5.20 17.41 4.05
C TYR A 481 6.71 17.67 4.18
N GLU A 482 7.47 16.59 4.09
CA GLU A 482 8.93 16.63 3.95
C GLU A 482 9.35 16.09 2.58
N PRO A 483 10.43 16.63 1.99
CA PRO A 483 11.03 16.07 0.77
C PRO A 483 11.35 14.59 0.94
N LEU A 484 11.21 13.82 -0.13
CA LEU A 484 11.41 12.37 -0.07
C LEU A 484 12.87 12.02 0.27
N THR A 485 13.05 11.15 1.25
CA THR A 485 14.35 10.62 1.70
C THR A 485 14.24 9.12 1.95
N TYR A 486 15.33 8.39 1.77
CA TYR A 486 15.40 6.97 2.11
C TYR A 486 16.77 6.63 2.68
N GLY A 487 16.83 6.27 3.96
CA GLY A 487 18.09 6.16 4.70
C GLY A 487 18.87 7.47 4.62
N ASP A 488 20.14 7.40 4.22
CA ASP A 488 21.00 8.57 4.05
C ASP A 488 20.83 9.27 2.69
N TYR A 489 20.03 8.70 1.77
CA TYR A 489 19.81 9.26 0.45
C TYR A 489 18.66 10.27 0.44
N VAL A 490 18.96 11.49 0.01
CA VAL A 490 17.98 12.56 -0.21
C VAL A 490 17.63 12.65 -1.68
N TYR A 491 16.35 12.54 -2.03
CA TYR A 491 15.94 12.60 -3.42
C TYR A 491 16.15 14.01 -3.99
N PRO A 492 16.65 14.12 -5.23
CA PRO A 492 16.83 15.42 -5.87
C PRO A 492 15.49 16.12 -6.09
N VAL A 493 15.51 17.45 -6.19
CA VAL A 493 14.30 18.27 -6.34
C VAL A 493 13.47 17.85 -7.55
N TRP A 494 14.11 17.52 -8.68
CA TRP A 494 13.42 17.08 -9.89
C TRP A 494 12.61 15.78 -9.67
N ALA A 495 13.08 14.89 -8.78
CA ALA A 495 12.38 13.65 -8.48
C ALA A 495 11.12 13.93 -7.65
N ASN A 496 11.20 14.86 -6.70
CA ASN A 496 10.03 15.32 -5.95
C ASN A 496 9.02 16.02 -6.88
N VAL A 497 9.48 16.85 -7.82
CA VAL A 497 8.62 17.46 -8.85
C VAL A 497 7.96 16.40 -9.71
N LEU A 498 8.70 15.37 -10.16
CA LEU A 498 8.15 14.25 -10.90
C LEU A 498 7.07 13.50 -10.09
N GLY A 499 7.32 13.24 -8.81
CA GLY A 499 6.33 12.66 -7.90
C GLY A 499 5.05 13.48 -7.83
N TRP A 500 5.16 14.80 -7.63
CA TRP A 500 4.00 15.70 -7.63
C TRP A 500 3.27 15.78 -8.99
N LEU A 501 3.98 15.61 -10.11
CA LEU A 501 3.34 15.52 -11.43
C LEU A 501 2.54 14.22 -11.58
N ILE A 502 3.05 13.09 -11.06
CA ILE A 502 2.31 11.82 -11.02
C ILE A 502 1.08 11.93 -10.11
N ALA A 503 1.26 12.50 -8.92
CA ALA A 503 0.15 12.72 -7.99
C ALA A 503 -0.91 13.66 -8.60
N GLY A 504 -0.46 14.75 -9.20
CA GLY A 504 -1.31 15.78 -9.79
C GLY A 504 -2.00 15.32 -11.08
N SER A 505 -1.41 14.44 -11.89
CA SER A 505 -1.98 14.02 -13.17
C SER A 505 -3.36 13.37 -13.02
N SER A 506 -3.53 12.55 -11.98
CA SER A 506 -4.81 11.91 -11.65
C SER A 506 -5.81 12.91 -11.09
N VAL A 507 -5.43 13.72 -10.10
CA VAL A 507 -6.32 14.72 -9.49
C VAL A 507 -6.80 15.75 -10.51
N MET A 508 -5.93 16.17 -11.44
CA MET A 508 -6.25 17.14 -12.50
C MET A 508 -7.30 16.62 -13.50
N MET A 509 -7.54 15.31 -13.59
CA MET A 509 -8.64 14.77 -14.39
C MET A 509 -10.01 15.24 -13.89
N ILE A 510 -10.17 15.50 -12.60
CA ILE A 510 -11.43 15.94 -11.99
C ILE A 510 -11.84 17.33 -12.54
N PRO A 511 -11.06 18.41 -12.35
CA PRO A 511 -11.37 19.71 -12.94
C PRO A 511 -11.21 19.72 -14.47
N GLY A 512 -10.22 19.00 -15.02
CA GLY A 512 -9.97 18.98 -16.47
C GLY A 512 -11.16 18.46 -17.27
N VAL A 513 -11.73 17.32 -16.86
CA VAL A 513 -12.93 16.75 -17.51
C VAL A 513 -14.16 17.60 -17.27
N ALA A 514 -14.30 18.20 -16.08
CA ALA A 514 -15.41 19.11 -15.79
C ALA A 514 -15.40 20.34 -16.72
N ILE A 515 -14.24 20.99 -16.89
CA ILE A 515 -14.06 22.13 -17.80
C ILE A 515 -14.35 21.71 -19.25
N TYR A 516 -13.79 20.59 -19.71
CA TYR A 516 -14.05 20.06 -21.04
C TYR A 516 -15.54 19.83 -21.30
N LYS A 517 -16.25 19.20 -20.35
CA LYS A 517 -17.70 18.94 -20.46
C LYS A 517 -18.52 20.23 -20.47
N ILE A 518 -18.14 21.24 -19.69
CA ILE A 518 -18.80 22.56 -19.70
C ILE A 518 -18.61 23.23 -21.06
N ILE A 519 -17.42 23.18 -21.66
CA ILE A 519 -17.15 23.83 -22.94
C ILE A 519 -17.95 23.18 -24.09
N VAL A 520 -17.99 21.85 -24.14
CA VAL A 520 -18.63 21.09 -25.22
C VAL A 520 -20.16 21.10 -25.14
N THR A 521 -20.74 21.21 -23.95
CA THR A 521 -22.21 21.20 -23.79
C THR A 521 -22.81 22.50 -24.32
N PRO A 522 -23.79 22.46 -25.25
CA PRO A 522 -24.43 23.65 -25.78
C PRO A 522 -25.34 24.33 -24.73
N GLY A 523 -25.59 25.64 -24.90
CA GLY A 523 -26.47 26.43 -24.03
C GLY A 523 -25.75 27.49 -23.19
N THR A 524 -26.48 28.11 -22.27
CA THR A 524 -25.93 29.08 -21.28
C THR A 524 -25.21 28.36 -20.15
N LEU A 525 -24.34 29.05 -19.39
CA LEU A 525 -23.59 28.43 -18.28
C LEU A 525 -24.51 27.73 -17.25
N SER A 526 -25.62 28.38 -16.87
CA SER A 526 -26.59 27.81 -15.93
C SER A 526 -27.27 26.55 -16.49
N GLN A 527 -27.65 26.57 -17.77
CA GLN A 527 -28.21 25.38 -18.44
C GLN A 527 -27.19 24.24 -18.54
N ARG A 528 -25.95 24.55 -18.90
CA ARG A 528 -24.85 23.55 -18.99
C ARG A 528 -24.62 22.88 -17.65
N ILE A 529 -24.50 23.66 -16.57
CA ILE A 529 -24.33 23.10 -15.22
C ILE A 529 -25.51 22.21 -14.87
N LYS A 530 -26.75 22.67 -15.09
CA LYS A 530 -27.95 21.88 -14.81
C LYS A 530 -27.97 20.55 -15.57
N ILE A 531 -27.62 20.54 -16.86
CA ILE A 531 -27.52 19.32 -17.68
C ILE A 531 -26.46 18.39 -17.10
N LEU A 532 -25.28 18.91 -16.75
CA LEU A 532 -24.15 18.12 -16.28
C LEU A 532 -24.29 17.65 -14.82
N THR A 533 -25.20 18.23 -14.04
CA THR A 533 -25.57 17.74 -12.69
C THR A 533 -26.81 16.86 -12.70
N THR A 534 -27.49 16.70 -13.86
CA THR A 534 -28.66 15.83 -13.96
C THR A 534 -28.18 14.39 -14.24
N PRO A 535 -28.54 13.41 -13.40
CA PRO A 535 -28.16 12.01 -13.61
C PRO A 535 -28.75 11.43 -14.89
N TRP A 536 -28.08 10.41 -15.44
CA TRP A 536 -28.53 9.72 -16.66
C TRP A 536 -29.92 9.08 -16.51
N ARG A 537 -30.23 8.55 -15.32
CA ARG A 537 -31.54 7.92 -15.03
C ARG A 537 -32.69 8.92 -15.22
N ASP A 538 -32.53 10.14 -14.72
CA ASP A 538 -33.54 11.19 -14.83
C ASP A 538 -33.73 11.61 -16.30
N GLN A 539 -32.65 11.67 -17.07
CA GLN A 539 -32.70 11.96 -18.50
C GLN A 539 -33.42 10.87 -19.29
N GLN A 540 -33.22 9.60 -18.94
CA GLN A 540 -33.95 8.49 -19.58
C GLN A 540 -35.45 8.55 -19.29
N VAL A 541 -35.85 8.80 -18.04
CA VAL A 541 -37.26 8.92 -17.67
C VAL A 541 -37.91 10.12 -18.38
N ALA A 542 -37.21 11.24 -18.50
CA ALA A 542 -37.69 12.39 -19.27
C ALA A 542 -37.92 12.03 -20.76
N ASN A 543 -36.96 11.32 -21.37
CA ASN A 543 -37.08 10.87 -22.76
C ASN A 543 -38.23 9.84 -22.95
N MET A 544 -38.40 8.89 -22.03
CA MET A 544 -39.49 7.90 -22.08
C MET A 544 -40.87 8.53 -21.88
N ASN A 545 -40.96 9.58 -21.06
CA ASN A 545 -42.19 10.34 -20.84
C ASN A 545 -42.48 11.38 -21.95
N GLY A 546 -41.73 11.35 -23.07
CA GLY A 546 -41.91 12.28 -24.19
C GLY A 546 -41.47 13.71 -23.91
N VAL A 547 -40.73 13.96 -22.82
CA VAL A 547 -40.19 15.29 -22.48
C VAL A 547 -38.76 15.38 -22.98
N GLN A 548 -38.59 15.77 -24.25
CA GLN A 548 -37.29 16.22 -24.76
C GLN A 548 -37.08 17.67 -24.33
N ALA A 549 -36.13 17.89 -23.42
CA ALA A 549 -35.66 19.22 -23.08
C ALA A 549 -34.62 19.66 -24.13
N ASP A 550 -35.08 20.28 -25.21
CA ASP A 550 -34.20 20.97 -26.15
C ASP A 550 -33.91 22.39 -25.62
N ALA A 551 -32.70 22.88 -25.84
CA ALA A 551 -32.12 24.04 -25.13
C ALA A 551 -32.90 25.38 -25.24
N THR A 552 -33.96 25.42 -26.06
CA THR A 552 -34.79 26.61 -26.28
C THR A 552 -36.29 26.39 -26.02
N HIS A 553 -36.82 25.16 -25.94
CA HIS A 553 -38.25 24.89 -25.67
C HIS A 553 -38.52 23.53 -25.03
N ILE A 554 -39.42 23.49 -24.04
CA ILE A 554 -40.04 22.25 -23.56
C ILE A 554 -41.10 21.84 -24.60
N ARG A 555 -40.82 20.82 -25.41
CA ARG A 555 -41.83 20.18 -26.28
C ARG A 555 -42.27 18.85 -25.66
N MET A 556 -43.57 18.68 -25.48
CA MET A 556 -44.17 17.38 -25.26
C MET A 556 -44.21 16.64 -26.60
N VAL A 557 -43.46 15.56 -26.72
CA VAL A 557 -43.57 14.62 -27.83
C VAL A 557 -44.72 13.66 -27.50
N PRO A 558 -45.64 13.36 -28.44
CA PRO A 558 -46.71 12.40 -28.19
C PRO A 558 -46.10 11.05 -27.80
N THR A 559 -46.62 10.45 -26.72
CA THR A 559 -46.35 9.05 -26.37
C THR A 559 -46.60 8.17 -27.60
N PRO A 560 -45.76 7.15 -27.88
CA PRO A 560 -46.10 6.16 -28.88
C PRO A 560 -47.41 5.52 -28.43
N MET A 561 -48.48 5.70 -29.20
CA MET A 561 -49.70 4.95 -28.96
C MET A 561 -49.32 3.47 -29.00
N ALA A 562 -49.75 2.73 -27.98
CA ALA A 562 -49.72 1.28 -28.00
C ALA A 562 -50.46 0.82 -29.26
N GLU A 563 -49.72 0.43 -30.29
CA GLU A 563 -50.27 -0.38 -31.37
C GLU A 563 -50.54 -1.76 -30.78
N ASN A 564 -51.82 -2.06 -30.65
CA ASN A 564 -52.34 -3.40 -30.38
C ASN A 564 -51.77 -4.40 -31.39
N VAL A 565 -51.16 -5.48 -30.89
CA VAL A 565 -51.50 -6.91 -31.10
C VAL A 565 -50.42 -7.78 -30.45
#